data_AF-A0A7W6TFT2-F1
#
_entry.id   AF-A0A7W6TFT2-F1
#
_cell.length_a   1.000
_cell.length_b   1.000
_cell.length_c   1.000
_cell.angle_alpha   90.00
_cell.angle_beta   90.00
_cell.angle_gamma   90.00
#
_symmetry.space_group_name_H-M   'P 1'
#
loop_
_entity.id
_entity.type
_entity.pdbx_description
1 polymer ?
#
loop_
_entity_poly.entity_id
_entity_poly.type
_entity_poly.pdbx_seq_one_letter_code
_entity_poly.pdbx_strand_id
1 'polypeptide(L)' 'MNKIFEAVVRNGDQRVPVALVNLKQALEMSEKLVFEFSHPEHEAGKTDIFVGREVLQKLM' A
#
# COMPACT_ATOMS: atom_id res chain seq x y z
N MET A 1 -17.23 -5.23 0.80
CA MET A 1 -16.22 -5.32 1.88
C MET A 1 -15.20 -4.21 1.63
N ASN A 2 -15.00 -3.27 2.56
CA ASN A 2 -13.98 -2.23 2.37
C ASN A 2 -12.61 -2.81 2.68
N LYS A 3 -11.74 -2.95 1.67
CA LYS A 3 -10.35 -3.39 1.83
C LYS A 3 -9.50 -2.21 2.31
N ILE A 4 -8.74 -2.41 3.39
CA ILE A 4 -7.78 -1.45 3.96
C ILE A 4 -6.37 -1.93 3.58
N PHE A 5 -5.50 -1.02 3.16
CA PHE A 5 -4.12 -1.26 2.76
C PHE A 5 -3.20 -0.39 3.62
N GLU A 6 -1.99 -0.86 3.92
CA GLU A 6 -0.95 0.00 4.52
C GLU A 6 -0.12 0.63 3.40
N ALA A 7 -0.06 1.95 3.36
CA ALA A 7 0.84 2.68 2.50
C ALA A 7 2.23 2.74 3.14
N VAL A 8 3.24 2.36 2.36
CA VAL A 8 4.63 2.24 2.77
C VAL A 8 5.51 3.00 1.80
N VAL A 9 6.50 3.72 2.32
CA VAL A 9 7.53 4.41 1.51
C VAL A 9 8.89 3.78 1.73
N ARG A 10 9.70 3.75 0.68
CA ARG A 10 11.11 3.37 0.77
C ARG A 10 11.97 4.58 1.18
N ASN A 11 12.79 4.38 2.20
CA ASN A 11 13.83 5.31 2.62
C ASN A 11 15.16 4.54 2.68
N GLY A 12 15.94 4.62 1.59
CA GLY A 12 17.09 3.73 1.39
C GLY A 12 16.65 2.26 1.33
N ASP A 13 17.27 1.41 2.15
CA ASP A 13 16.94 -0.01 2.27
C ASP A 13 15.77 -0.29 3.23
N GLN A 14 15.24 0.74 3.89
CA GLN A 14 14.16 0.61 4.85
C GLN A 14 12.81 0.89 4.21
N ARG A 15 11.83 0.08 4.60
CA ARG A 15 10.41 0.32 4.33
C ARG A 15 9.77 0.91 5.58
N VAL A 16 9.14 2.07 5.42
CA VAL A 16 8.51 2.81 6.52
C VAL A 16 7.01 2.90 6.26
N PRO A 17 6.16 2.29 7.12
CA PRO A 17 4.72 2.45 7.02
C PRO A 17 4.32 3.88 7.41
N VAL A 18 3.43 4.49 6.63
CA VAL A 18 3.05 5.90 6.80
C VAL A 18 1.56 6.15 6.94
N ALA A 19 0.71 5.25 6.44
CA ALA A 19 -0.74 5.40 6.54
C ALA A 19 -1.50 4.08 6.34
N LEU A 20 -2.73 4.02 6.85
CA LEU A 20 -3.73 3.04 6.44
C LEU A 20 -4.74 3.71 5.51
N VAL A 21 -5.00 3.11 4.35
CA VAL A 21 -5.80 3.70 3.28
C VAL A 21 -6.77 2.68 2.71
N ASN A 22 -7.90 3.11 2.19
CA ASN A 22 -8.76 2.23 1.39
C ASN A 22 -8.29 2.15 -0.07
N LEU A 23 -8.87 1.24 -0.86
CA LEU A 23 -8.51 1.04 -2.27
C LEU A 23 -8.57 2.34 -3.09
N LYS A 24 -9.63 3.15 -2.91
CA LYS A 24 -9.80 4.41 -3.64
C LYS A 24 -8.70 5.40 -3.29
N GLN A 25 -8.41 5.58 -2.00
CA GLN A 25 -7.34 6.45 -1.53
C GLN A 25 -5.97 6.01 -2.07
N ALA A 26 -5.68 4.69 -2.07
CA ALA A 26 -4.44 4.15 -2.63
C ALA A 26 -4.28 4.47 -4.13
N LEU A 27 -5.37 4.42 -4.89
CA LEU A 27 -5.40 4.81 -6.31
C LEU A 27 -5.33 6.34 -6.54
N GLU A 28 -5.67 7.14 -5.53
CA GLU A 28 -5.61 8.61 -5.60
C GLU A 28 -4.25 9.17 -5.10
N MET A 29 -3.44 8.37 -4.39
CA MET A 29 -2.10 8.77 -3.93
C MET A 29 -1.15 9.04 -5.11
N SER A 30 -0.30 10.05 -4.98
CA SER A 30 0.57 10.55 -6.06
C SER A 30 1.55 9.49 -6.56
N GLU A 31 1.61 9.29 -7.88
CA GLU A 31 2.57 8.39 -8.55
C GLU A 31 4.03 8.83 -8.41
N LYS A 32 4.28 10.10 -8.04
CA LYS A 32 5.64 10.65 -7.92
C LYS A 32 6.38 10.15 -6.67
N LEU A 33 5.63 9.68 -5.69
CA LEU A 33 6.16 9.03 -4.50
C LEU A 33 6.01 7.52 -4.72
N VAL A 34 7.11 6.78 -4.61
CA VAL A 34 7.12 5.32 -4.78
C VAL A 34 6.45 4.69 -3.55
N PHE A 35 5.12 4.72 -3.53
CA PHE A 35 4.32 4.06 -2.51
C PHE A 35 4.17 2.57 -2.85
N GLU A 36 4.52 1.73 -1.88
CA GLU A 36 4.18 0.33 -1.86
C GLU A 36 2.96 0.14 -0.95
N PHE A 37 2.09 -0.81 -1.27
CA PHE A 37 0.91 -1.08 -0.46
C PHE A 37 0.95 -2.51 0.05
N SER A 38 0.77 -2.71 1.35
CA SER A 38 0.66 -4.05 1.90
C SER A 38 -0.77 -4.58 1.79
N HIS A 39 -0.89 -5.91 1.67
CA HIS A 39 -2.17 -6.56 1.42
C HIS A 39 -3.11 -6.52 2.64
N PRO A 40 -4.43 -6.31 2.44
CA PRO A 40 -5.46 -6.19 3.50
C PRO A 40 -5.61 -7.37 4.47
N GLU A 41 -5.04 -8.52 4.14
CA GLU A 41 -5.19 -9.75 4.93
C GLU A 41 -4.03 -9.99 5.92
N HIS A 42 -3.08 -9.06 6.00
CA HIS A 42 -1.95 -9.14 6.91
C HIS A 42 -2.01 -8.06 8.00
N GLU A 43 -1.42 -8.38 9.16
CA GLU A 43 -1.34 -7.50 10.33
C GLU A 43 -0.52 -6.24 9.99
N ALA A 44 -1.01 -5.06 10.38
CA ALA A 44 -0.29 -3.80 10.18
C ALA A 44 1.10 -3.87 10.82
N GLY A 45 2.14 -3.43 10.10
CA GLY A 45 3.53 -3.59 10.52
C GLY A 45 4.16 -4.99 10.34
N LYS A 46 3.43 -6.00 9.84
CA LYS A 46 3.99 -7.29 9.36
C LYS A 46 3.71 -7.48 7.88
N THR A 47 4.54 -6.89 7.03
CA THR A 47 4.26 -6.81 5.60
C THR A 47 5.46 -7.32 4.78
N ASP A 48 5.40 -8.60 4.39
CA ASP A 48 6.36 -9.20 3.45
C ASP A 48 5.84 -9.22 2.02
N ILE A 49 4.57 -8.83 1.82
CA ILE A 49 3.89 -8.82 0.52
C ILE A 49 3.45 -7.41 0.20
N PHE A 50 4.11 -6.83 -0.80
CA PHE A 50 3.81 -5.50 -1.32
C PHE A 50 3.21 -5.61 -2.71
N VAL A 51 2.14 -4.87 -2.93
CA VAL A 51 1.47 -4.78 -4.22
C VAL A 51 1.65 -3.38 -4.80
N GLY A 52 2.03 -3.32 -6.07
CA GLY A 52 2.09 -2.09 -6.83
C GLY A 52 0.72 -1.67 -7.36
N ARG A 53 0.64 -0.47 -7.95
CA ARG A 53 -0.59 0.11 -8.51
C ARG A 53 -1.30 -0.80 -9.51
N GLU A 54 -0.58 -1.54 -10.35
CA GLU A 54 -1.17 -2.47 -11.32
C GLU A 54 -2.03 -3.55 -10.67
N VAL A 55 -1.60 -4.04 -9.50
CA VAL A 55 -2.34 -5.04 -8.74
C VAL A 55 -3.56 -4.39 -8.07
N LEU A 56 -3.41 -3.17 -7.53
CA LEU A 56 -4.54 -2.42 -6.97
C LEU A 56 -5.64 -2.17 -8.00
N GLN A 57 -5.29 -1.83 -9.25
CA GLN A 57 -6.27 -1.63 -10.32
C GLN A 57 -7.07 -2.91 -10.65
N LYS A 58 -6.45 -4.09 -10.50
CA LYS A 58 -7.13 -5.38 -10.68
C LYS A 58 -8.02 -5.78 -9.50
N LEU A 59 -7.96 -5.05 -8.38
CA LEU A 59 -8.77 -5.28 -7.18
C LEU A 59 -10.02 -4.39 -7.12
N MET A 60 -10.21 -3.47 -8.08
CA MET A 60 -11.51 -2.83 -8.33
C MET A 60 -12.56 -3.86 -8.74
#